data_AF-A0A7J6LIM5-F1
#
_entry.id   AF-A0A7J6LIM5-F1
#
_cell.length_a   1.000
_cell.length_b   1.000
_cell.length_c   1.000
_cell.angle_alpha   90.00
_cell.angle_beta   90.00
_cell.angle_gamma   90.00
#
_symmetry.space_group_name_H-M   'P 1'
#
loop_
_entity.id
_entity.type
_entity.pdbx_description
1 polymer ?
#
loop_
_entity_poly.entity_id
_entity_poly.type
_entity_poly.pdbx_seq_one_letter_code
_entity_poly.pdbx_strand_id
1 'polypeptide(L)'
;MSSPKSGRKTQVDPVARNSRGGVLVREEALRVAWDFFDFKGAGKITVNDLKERLVPFNKNITSKDLKFMMNNQNEMTFKELFALLRGNQLTGFDPAAEAFKMCDPQNTGYVNMDIVKELFGSAGYGALSDDDTKSILQAADADGDGKLGLEDFRKLIPIGQGTLKTEDDAEE
;
A
#
# COMPACT_ATOMS: atom_id res chain seq x y z
N MET A 1 29.84 17.87 36.22
CA MET A 1 29.05 16.73 35.71
C MET A 1 27.96 17.29 34.81
N SER A 2 28.18 17.30 33.50
CA SER A 2 27.19 17.79 32.53
C SER A 2 26.72 16.60 31.71
N SER A 3 25.47 16.18 31.93
CA SER A 3 24.81 15.15 31.14
C SER A 3 24.39 15.72 29.78
N PRO A 4 24.57 14.99 28.66
CA PRO A 4 24.08 15.44 27.37
C PRO A 4 22.57 15.24 27.30
N LYS A 5 21.85 16.28 26.89
CA LYS A 5 20.41 16.23 26.58
C LYS A 5 20.20 15.30 25.38
N SER A 6 19.51 14.18 25.63
CA SER A 6 19.00 13.31 24.57
C SER A 6 18.09 14.13 23.64
N GLY A 7 18.57 14.36 22.41
CA GLY A 7 17.77 14.99 21.37
C GLY A 7 16.62 14.07 21.00
N ARG A 8 15.37 14.48 21.27
CA ARG A 8 14.20 13.88 20.63
C ARG A 8 14.40 14.02 19.13
N LYS A 9 14.71 12.92 18.44
CA LYS A 9 14.50 12.82 17.00
C LYS A 9 13.01 13.01 16.78
N THR A 10 12.59 14.16 16.24
CA THR A 10 11.25 14.36 15.73
C THR A 10 11.07 13.35 14.60
N GLN A 11 10.42 12.22 14.90
CA GLN A 11 10.06 11.25 13.88
C GLN A 11 9.01 11.92 13.01
N VAL A 12 9.43 12.37 11.83
CA VAL A 12 8.53 12.91 10.81
C VAL A 12 7.56 11.78 10.46
N ASP A 13 6.25 12.04 10.56
CA ASP A 13 5.25 11.06 10.16
C ASP A 13 5.46 10.75 8.67
N PRO A 14 5.83 9.51 8.30
CA PRO A 14 6.13 9.16 6.91
C PRO A 14 4.87 9.14 6.04
N VAL A 15 3.68 9.25 6.65
CA VAL A 15 2.39 9.16 5.98
C VAL A 15 1.80 10.56 5.83
N ALA A 16 1.58 10.98 4.59
CA ALA A 16 0.86 12.22 4.33
C ALA A 16 -0.57 12.13 4.89
N ARG A 17 -1.03 13.21 5.52
CA ARG A 17 -2.34 13.28 6.17
C ARG A 17 -3.30 14.18 5.42
N ASN A 18 -4.58 13.81 5.41
CA ASN A 18 -5.67 14.66 4.91
C ASN A 18 -6.05 15.74 5.94
N SER A 19 -6.95 16.66 5.59
CA SER A 19 -7.38 17.76 6.48
C SER A 19 -8.11 17.31 7.75
N ARG A 20 -8.45 16.02 7.86
CA ARG A 20 -9.09 15.41 9.04
C ARG A 20 -8.11 14.57 9.87
N GLY A 21 -6.81 14.61 9.55
CA GLY A 21 -5.76 13.86 10.26
C GLY A 21 -5.66 12.38 9.89
N GLY A 22 -6.49 11.88 8.97
CA GLY A 22 -6.37 10.53 8.43
C GLY A 22 -5.34 10.43 7.31
N VAL A 23 -5.15 9.25 6.73
CA VAL A 23 -4.22 9.04 5.61
C VAL A 23 -4.69 9.83 4.38
N LEU A 24 -3.77 10.51 3.70
CA LEU A 24 -4.06 11.13 2.42
C LEU A 24 -4.23 10.05 1.35
N VAL A 25 -5.44 9.95 0.81
CA VAL A 25 -5.74 9.11 -0.34
C VAL A 25 -5.99 10.02 -1.53
N ARG A 26 -5.14 9.91 -2.55
CA ARG A 26 -5.26 10.66 -3.78
C ARG A 26 -6.00 9.82 -4.84
N GLU A 27 -6.64 10.48 -5.79
CA GLU A 27 -7.56 9.83 -6.73
C GLU A 27 -6.83 8.87 -7.68
N GLU A 28 -5.71 9.30 -8.24
CA GLU A 28 -4.76 8.56 -9.05
C GLU A 28 -4.17 7.34 -8.32
N ALA A 29 -3.80 7.50 -7.04
CA ALA A 29 -3.30 6.39 -6.23
C ALA A 29 -4.41 5.36 -5.98
N LEU A 30 -5.64 5.83 -5.74
CA LEU A 30 -6.80 4.96 -5.59
C LEU A 30 -7.18 4.28 -6.91
N ARG A 31 -6.92 4.91 -8.06
CA ARG A 31 -7.23 4.34 -9.37
C ARG A 31 -6.51 3.02 -9.62
N VAL A 32 -5.23 2.93 -9.22
CA VAL A 32 -4.46 1.68 -9.34
C VAL A 32 -5.11 0.56 -8.52
N ALA A 33 -5.52 0.84 -7.29
CA ALA A 33 -6.23 -0.13 -6.46
C ALA A 33 -7.64 -0.44 -7.00
N TRP A 34 -8.31 0.54 -7.60
CA TRP A 34 -9.62 0.36 -8.22
C TRP A 34 -9.56 -0.64 -9.37
N ASP A 35 -8.62 -0.45 -10.30
CA ASP A 35 -8.47 -1.32 -11.46
C ASP A 35 -8.09 -2.75 -11.05
N PHE A 36 -7.39 -2.91 -9.91
CA PHE A 36 -7.12 -4.21 -9.30
C PHE A 36 -8.40 -4.93 -8.83
N PHE A 37 -9.40 -4.21 -8.31
CA PHE A 37 -10.65 -4.80 -7.80
C PHE A 37 -11.75 -4.88 -8.86
N ASP A 38 -11.88 -3.87 -9.73
CA ASP A 38 -12.84 -3.83 -10.85
C ASP A 38 -12.27 -4.54 -12.10
N PHE A 39 -11.66 -5.72 -11.91
CA PHE A 39 -10.98 -6.46 -12.99
C PHE A 39 -11.94 -6.94 -14.09
N LYS A 40 -13.25 -6.96 -13.80
CA LYS A 40 -14.32 -7.30 -14.75
C LYS A 40 -14.75 -6.08 -15.60
N GLY A 41 -14.27 -4.88 -15.28
CA GLY A 41 -14.64 -3.64 -15.97
C GLY A 41 -16.12 -3.27 -15.82
N ALA A 42 -16.73 -3.62 -14.68
CA ALA A 42 -18.14 -3.37 -14.43
C ALA A 42 -18.41 -1.91 -14.05
N GLY A 43 -17.36 -1.13 -13.71
CA GLY A 43 -17.49 0.23 -13.19
C GLY A 43 -17.98 0.27 -11.73
N LYS A 44 -18.04 -0.90 -11.09
CA LYS A 44 -18.47 -1.08 -9.71
C LYS A 44 -17.81 -2.31 -9.10
N ILE A 45 -17.46 -2.22 -7.83
CA ILE A 45 -16.92 -3.32 -7.04
C ILE A 45 -18.05 -3.89 -6.18
N THR A 46 -18.16 -5.21 -6.13
CA THR A 46 -19.07 -5.92 -5.22
C THR A 46 -18.30 -6.57 -4.07
N VAL A 47 -19.02 -7.03 -3.05
CA VAL A 47 -18.45 -7.86 -1.96
C VAL A 47 -17.74 -9.10 -2.51
N ASN A 48 -18.24 -9.68 -3.61
CA ASN A 48 -17.62 -10.85 -4.23
C ASN A 48 -16.31 -10.49 -4.94
N ASP A 49 -16.23 -9.33 -5.59
CA ASP A 49 -14.99 -8.89 -6.25
C ASP A 49 -13.89 -8.62 -5.20
N LEU A 50 -14.24 -7.98 -4.08
CA LEU A 50 -13.32 -7.86 -2.94
C LEU A 50 -12.88 -9.22 -2.42
N LYS A 51 -13.81 -10.17 -2.25
CA LYS A 51 -13.49 -11.52 -1.76
C LYS A 51 -12.52 -12.24 -2.70
N GLU A 52 -12.80 -12.26 -4.00
CA GLU A 52 -11.97 -12.92 -5.01
C GLU A 52 -10.53 -12.36 -5.02
N ARG A 53 -10.38 -11.06 -4.77
CA ARG A 53 -9.08 -10.38 -4.85
C ARG A 53 -8.35 -10.25 -3.51
N LEU A 54 -9.04 -10.28 -2.36
CA LEU A 54 -8.44 -10.16 -1.03
C LEU A 54 -8.04 -11.50 -0.40
N VAL A 55 -8.69 -12.61 -0.77
CA VAL A 55 -8.36 -13.94 -0.24
C VAL A 55 -6.88 -14.32 -0.41
N PRO A 56 -6.19 -13.98 -1.52
CA PRO A 56 -4.75 -14.19 -1.66
C PRO A 56 -3.90 -13.54 -0.56
N PHE A 57 -4.32 -12.36 -0.07
CA PHE A 57 -3.59 -11.58 0.93
C PHE A 57 -4.06 -11.86 2.36
N ASN A 58 -5.33 -12.21 2.53
CA ASN A 58 -5.92 -12.51 3.82
C ASN A 58 -6.93 -13.66 3.72
N LYS A 59 -6.44 -14.88 3.96
CA LYS A 59 -7.24 -16.12 3.93
C LYS A 59 -8.33 -16.16 5.01
N ASN A 60 -8.23 -15.33 6.05
CA ASN A 60 -9.14 -15.31 7.21
C ASN A 60 -10.16 -14.16 7.16
N ILE A 61 -10.26 -13.42 6.05
CA ILE A 61 -11.21 -12.31 5.94
C ILE A 61 -12.65 -12.83 6.03
N THR A 62 -13.44 -12.26 6.95
CA THR A 62 -14.82 -12.70 7.18
C THR A 62 -15.81 -11.92 6.32
N SER A 63 -17.01 -12.46 6.12
CA SER A 63 -18.11 -11.74 5.47
C SER A 63 -18.46 -10.42 6.19
N LYS A 64 -18.22 -10.35 7.50
CA LYS A 64 -18.44 -9.13 8.29
C LYS A 64 -17.39 -8.07 7.95
N ASP A 65 -16.13 -8.47 7.81
CA ASP A 65 -15.04 -7.57 7.43
C ASP A 65 -15.26 -7.02 6.02
N LEU A 66 -15.65 -7.87 5.07
CA LEU A 66 -15.96 -7.46 3.69
C LEU A 66 -17.13 -6.48 3.63
N LYS A 67 -18.22 -6.75 4.36
CA LYS A 67 -19.36 -5.81 4.44
C LYS A 67 -18.96 -4.50 5.09
N PHE A 68 -18.11 -4.54 6.11
CA PHE A 68 -17.60 -3.34 6.76
C PHE A 68 -16.74 -2.51 5.81
N MET A 69 -15.84 -3.13 5.04
CA MET A 69 -15.04 -2.47 3.99
C MET A 69 -15.92 -1.82 2.92
N MET A 70 -17.04 -2.45 2.57
CA MET A 70 -18.04 -1.90 1.64
C MET A 70 -18.98 -0.89 2.27
N ASN A 71 -18.73 -0.43 3.50
CA ASN A 71 -19.61 0.49 4.23
C ASN A 71 -21.07 0.00 4.28
N ASN A 72 -21.25 -1.32 4.42
CA ASN A 72 -22.53 -2.03 4.36
C ASN A 72 -23.31 -1.89 3.03
N GLN A 73 -22.65 -1.45 1.95
CA GLN A 73 -23.22 -1.44 0.61
C GLN A 73 -22.98 -2.80 -0.09
N ASN A 74 -23.87 -3.14 -1.04
CA ASN A 74 -23.72 -4.36 -1.85
C ASN A 74 -22.73 -4.17 -3.01
N GLU A 75 -22.69 -2.94 -3.54
CA GLU A 75 -21.81 -2.49 -4.59
C GLU A 75 -21.38 -1.05 -4.31
N MET A 76 -20.23 -0.67 -4.85
CA MET A 76 -19.65 0.66 -4.68
C MET A 76 -19.00 1.09 -5.99
N THR A 77 -19.20 2.33 -6.39
CA THR A 77 -18.53 2.97 -7.54
C THR A 77 -17.22 3.62 -7.11
N PHE A 78 -16.35 3.94 -8.08
CA PHE A 78 -15.07 4.61 -7.80
C PHE A 78 -15.26 5.91 -7.03
N LYS A 79 -16.26 6.71 -7.42
CA LYS A 79 -16.57 7.98 -6.78
C LYS A 79 -17.01 7.81 -5.33
N GLU A 80 -17.80 6.78 -5.02
CA GLU A 80 -18.23 6.49 -3.65
C GLU A 80 -17.07 6.02 -2.79
N LEU A 81 -16.22 5.12 -3.32
CA LEU A 81 -15.02 4.66 -2.62
C LEU A 81 -14.07 5.82 -2.33
N PHE A 82 -13.82 6.68 -3.33
CA PHE A 82 -12.97 7.83 -3.17
C PHE A 82 -13.54 8.81 -2.14
N ALA A 83 -14.85 9.09 -2.17
CA ALA A 83 -15.51 9.96 -1.19
C ALA A 83 -15.38 9.42 0.24
N LEU A 84 -15.46 8.10 0.42
CA LEU A 84 -15.28 7.44 1.70
C LEU A 84 -13.82 7.56 2.19
N LEU A 85 -12.85 7.26 1.32
CA LEU A 85 -11.44 7.21 1.71
C LEU A 85 -10.81 8.60 1.85
N ARG A 86 -11.16 9.58 1.02
CA ARG A 86 -10.57 10.94 1.10
C ARG A 86 -10.82 11.64 2.43
N GLY A 87 -11.90 11.26 3.12
CA GLY A 87 -12.35 11.84 4.38
C GLY A 87 -12.06 10.98 5.60
N ASN A 88 -11.20 9.95 5.49
CA ASN A 88 -10.88 9.04 6.59
C ASN A 88 -10.19 9.79 7.74
N GLN A 89 -10.24 9.19 8.94
CA GLN A 89 -9.63 9.70 10.16
C GLN A 89 -8.66 8.66 10.77
N LEU A 90 -8.04 7.85 9.91
CA LEU A 90 -7.12 6.78 10.32
C LEU A 90 -5.78 7.38 10.76
N THR A 91 -5.72 7.80 12.01
CA THR A 91 -4.49 8.27 12.67
C THR A 91 -3.62 7.10 13.08
N GLY A 92 -2.29 7.21 12.93
CA GLY A 92 -1.36 6.16 13.35
C GLY A 92 -1.35 4.91 12.47
N PHE A 93 -2.06 4.93 11.35
CA PHE A 93 -1.99 3.90 10.32
C PHE A 93 -0.98 4.31 9.25
N ASP A 94 -0.08 3.40 8.92
CA ASP A 94 0.89 3.50 7.81
C ASP A 94 0.60 2.37 6.80
N PRO A 95 -0.07 2.67 5.67
CA PRO A 95 -0.45 1.64 4.71
C PRO A 95 0.76 0.91 4.12
N ALA A 96 1.89 1.59 3.92
CA ALA A 96 3.08 0.99 3.37
C ALA A 96 3.75 0.05 4.38
N ALA A 97 3.83 0.45 5.65
CA ALA A 97 4.36 -0.42 6.70
C ALA A 97 3.48 -1.65 6.95
N GLU A 98 2.15 -1.51 6.89
CA GLU A 98 1.26 -2.66 7.03
C GLU A 98 1.36 -3.63 5.85
N ALA A 99 1.49 -3.14 4.62
CA ALA A 99 1.75 -3.97 3.45
C ALA A 99 3.13 -4.65 3.52
N PHE A 100 4.15 -3.93 3.99
CA PHE A 100 5.51 -4.47 4.17
C PHE A 100 5.53 -5.69 5.11
N LYS A 101 4.79 -5.63 6.23
CA LYS A 101 4.68 -6.75 7.18
C LYS A 101 4.10 -8.02 6.54
N MET A 102 3.25 -7.89 5.52
CA MET A 102 2.74 -9.07 4.80
C MET A 102 3.83 -9.74 3.95
N CYS A 103 4.78 -8.94 3.47
CA CYS A 103 5.92 -9.39 2.67
C CYS A 103 7.13 -9.82 3.52
N ASP A 104 7.17 -9.45 4.81
CA ASP A 104 8.22 -9.83 5.77
C ASP A 104 7.61 -10.49 7.03
N PRO A 105 7.00 -11.68 6.92
CA PRO A 105 6.33 -12.32 8.04
C PRO A 105 7.28 -12.77 9.16
N GLN A 106 8.58 -12.92 8.85
CA GLN A 106 9.61 -13.25 9.83
C GLN A 106 10.23 -12.01 10.49
N ASN A 107 9.78 -10.80 10.13
CA ASN A 107 10.27 -9.53 10.67
C ASN A 107 11.81 -9.41 10.58
N THR A 108 12.35 -9.79 9.43
CA THR A 108 13.77 -9.70 9.10
C THR A 108 14.23 -8.27 8.85
N GLY A 109 13.27 -7.37 8.59
CA GLY A 109 13.51 -6.01 8.13
C GLY A 109 13.58 -5.86 6.61
N TYR A 110 13.35 -6.94 5.85
CA TYR A 110 13.45 -6.97 4.39
C TYR A 110 12.32 -7.76 3.73
N VAL A 111 11.89 -7.34 2.54
CA VAL A 111 10.90 -8.08 1.74
C VAL A 111 11.43 -9.47 1.39
N ASN A 112 10.60 -10.48 1.65
CA ASN A 112 10.84 -11.84 1.18
C ASN A 112 10.28 -12.01 -0.25
N MET A 113 11.18 -12.18 -1.22
CA MET A 113 10.81 -12.30 -2.64
C MET A 113 10.00 -13.57 -2.95
N ASP A 114 10.15 -14.64 -2.17
CA ASP A 114 9.33 -15.85 -2.36
C ASP A 114 7.87 -15.61 -1.97
N ILE A 115 7.64 -14.78 -0.93
CA ILE A 115 6.29 -14.32 -0.58
C ILE A 115 5.71 -13.46 -1.69
N VAL A 116 6.50 -12.55 -2.27
CA VAL A 116 6.06 -11.74 -3.41
C VAL A 116 5.67 -12.63 -4.60
N LYS A 117 6.49 -13.64 -4.94
CA LYS A 117 6.17 -14.62 -5.99
C LYS A 117 4.85 -15.36 -5.71
N GLU A 118 4.64 -15.83 -4.49
CA GLU A 118 3.40 -16.51 -4.08
C GLU A 118 2.18 -15.58 -4.21
N LEU A 119 2.32 -14.33 -3.76
CA LEU A 119 1.25 -13.32 -3.82
C LEU A 119 0.89 -12.96 -5.26
N PHE A 120 1.87 -12.77 -6.15
CA PHE A 120 1.62 -12.48 -7.57
C PHE A 120 0.89 -13.63 -8.27
N GLY A 121 1.32 -14.87 -8.03
CA GLY A 121 0.65 -16.06 -8.55
C GLY A 121 -0.78 -16.17 -8.03
N SER A 122 -0.98 -15.99 -6.73
CA SER A 122 -2.29 -16.10 -6.07
C SER A 122 -3.24 -14.95 -6.45
N ALA A 123 -2.71 -13.75 -6.73
CA ALA A 123 -3.47 -12.61 -7.20
C ALA A 123 -3.78 -12.65 -8.71
N GLY A 124 -3.38 -13.71 -9.42
CA GLY A 124 -3.69 -13.91 -10.84
C GLY A 124 -2.85 -13.07 -11.80
N TYR A 125 -1.71 -12.53 -11.36
CA TYR A 125 -0.73 -11.86 -12.22
C TYR A 125 0.24 -12.82 -12.90
N GLY A 126 0.15 -14.12 -12.59
CA GLY A 126 1.07 -15.13 -13.08
C GLY A 126 2.27 -15.30 -12.16
N ALA A 127 3.07 -16.32 -12.46
CA ALA A 127 4.30 -16.58 -11.73
C ALA A 127 5.37 -15.57 -12.17
N LEU A 128 6.01 -14.93 -11.19
CA LEU A 128 7.22 -14.15 -11.44
C LEU A 128 8.39 -15.11 -11.62
N SER A 129 9.15 -14.92 -12.69
CA SER A 129 10.43 -15.60 -12.87
C SER A 129 11.51 -15.03 -11.94
N ASP A 130 12.64 -15.73 -11.84
CA ASP A 130 13.78 -15.23 -11.08
C ASP A 130 14.28 -13.89 -11.67
N ASP A 131 14.24 -13.73 -12.99
CA ASP A 131 14.67 -12.51 -13.66
C ASP A 131 13.69 -11.36 -13.45
N ASP A 132 12.38 -11.63 -13.35
CA ASP A 132 11.38 -10.62 -12.95
C ASP A 132 11.65 -10.13 -11.52
N THR A 133 11.92 -11.06 -10.58
CA THR A 133 12.21 -10.67 -9.20
C THR A 133 13.53 -9.91 -9.05
N LYS A 134 14.55 -10.24 -9.85
CA LYS A 134 15.78 -9.44 -9.92
C LYS A 134 15.51 -8.04 -10.46
N SER A 135 14.68 -7.93 -11.49
CA SER A 135 14.31 -6.63 -12.08
C SER A 135 13.54 -5.76 -11.08
N ILE A 136 12.60 -6.35 -10.33
CA ILE A 136 11.89 -5.67 -9.23
C ILE A 136 12.88 -5.20 -8.17
N LEU A 137 13.79 -6.07 -7.73
CA LEU A 137 14.81 -5.72 -6.73
C LEU A 137 15.68 -4.56 -7.22
N GLN A 138 16.21 -4.63 -8.44
CA GLN A 138 17.05 -3.57 -9.01
C GLN A 138 16.33 -2.22 -9.17
N ALA A 139 15.04 -2.24 -9.47
CA ALA A 139 14.26 -1.01 -9.61
C ALA A 139 13.88 -0.39 -8.27
N ALA A 140 13.77 -1.21 -7.21
CA ALA A 140 13.25 -0.80 -5.92
C ALA A 140 14.34 -0.57 -4.87
N ASP A 141 15.48 -1.26 -4.94
CA ASP A 141 16.62 -1.14 -4.04
C ASP A 141 17.35 0.19 -4.28
N ALA A 142 16.91 1.22 -3.56
CA ALA A 142 17.38 2.58 -3.78
C ALA A 142 18.60 2.93 -2.92
N ASP A 143 18.89 2.16 -1.87
CA ASP A 143 20.08 2.34 -1.04
C ASP A 143 21.25 1.41 -1.43
N GLY A 144 20.99 0.42 -2.29
CA GLY A 144 21.98 -0.44 -2.92
C GLY A 144 22.51 -1.53 -2.01
N ASP A 145 21.77 -1.91 -0.96
CA ASP A 145 22.16 -2.95 -0.02
C ASP A 145 21.87 -4.38 -0.52
N GLY A 146 21.24 -4.49 -1.70
CA GLY A 146 20.86 -5.74 -2.35
C GLY A 146 19.57 -6.34 -1.79
N LYS A 147 18.79 -5.60 -1.02
CA LYS A 147 17.54 -6.01 -0.40
C LYS A 147 16.51 -4.88 -0.52
N LEU A 148 15.27 -5.16 -0.12
CA LEU A 148 14.22 -4.14 -0.06
C LEU A 148 13.82 -3.91 1.38
N GLY A 149 14.30 -2.82 1.96
CA GLY A 149 13.86 -2.35 3.27
C GLY A 149 12.50 -1.65 3.24
N LEU A 150 12.01 -1.24 4.41
CA LEU A 150 10.74 -0.53 4.52
C LEU A 150 10.78 0.83 3.79
N GLU A 151 11.90 1.54 3.83
CA GLU A 151 12.02 2.85 3.16
C GLU A 151 12.02 2.72 1.63
N ASP A 152 12.60 1.65 1.09
CA ASP A 152 12.54 1.33 -0.34
C ASP A 152 11.12 0.93 -0.74
N PHE A 153 10.49 0.08 0.07
CA PHE A 153 9.11 -0.33 -0.15
C PHE A 153 8.13 0.85 -0.14
N ARG A 154 8.34 1.84 0.74
CA ARG A 154 7.52 3.07 0.76
C ARG A 154 7.55 3.83 -0.55
N LYS A 155 8.67 3.82 -1.28
CA LYS A 155 8.78 4.49 -2.59
C LYS A 155 7.94 3.79 -3.66
N LEU A 156 7.68 2.49 -3.50
CA LEU A 156 6.85 1.71 -4.43
C LEU A 156 5.34 1.89 -4.23
N ILE A 157 4.90 2.26 -3.02
CA ILE A 157 3.47 2.33 -2.69
C ILE A 157 2.96 3.77 -2.90
N PRO A 158 2.06 4.01 -3.87
CA PRO A 158 1.57 5.36 -4.17
C PRO A 158 0.60 5.92 -3.11
N ILE A 159 0.04 5.08 -2.23
CA ILE A 159 -0.97 5.48 -1.25
C ILE A 159 -0.30 6.08 -0.01
N GLY A 160 -0.73 7.27 0.40
CA GLY A 160 -0.20 7.95 1.59
C GLY A 160 1.14 8.65 1.35
N GLN A 161 1.67 8.65 0.13
CA GLN A 161 2.83 9.47 -0.23
C GLN A 161 2.45 10.96 -0.25
N GLY A 162 3.23 11.76 0.48
CA GLY A 162 3.43 13.15 0.10
C GLY A 162 4.20 13.10 -1.19
N THR A 163 3.73 13.76 -2.26
CA THR A 163 4.54 13.95 -3.46
C THR A 163 5.92 14.40 -3.03
N LEU A 164 6.93 13.55 -3.23
CA LEU A 164 8.27 14.06 -3.47
C LEU A 164 8.05 14.95 -4.69
N LYS A 165 8.03 16.26 -4.47
CA LYS A 165 8.39 17.17 -5.53
C LYS A 165 9.81 16.75 -5.87
N THR A 166 9.98 15.93 -6.89
CA THR A 166 11.23 15.94 -7.64
C THR A 166 11.39 17.40 -8.05
N GLU A 167 12.53 17.99 -7.72
CA GLU A 167 12.86 19.39 -8.01
C GLU A 167 12.93 19.68 -9.53
N ASP A 168 12.56 18.71 -10.37
CA ASP A 168 12.51 18.80 -11.84
C ASP A 168 11.17 19.35 -12.41
N ASP A 169 10.12 19.58 -11.61
CA ASP A 169 8.90 20.28 -12.08
C ASP A 169 9.00 21.81 -11.93
N ALA A 170 10.22 22.34 -12.07
CA ALA A 170 10.48 23.76 -12.22
C ALA A 170 11.23 23.98 -13.53
N GLU A 171 10.52 23.89 -14.66
CA GLU A 171 10.70 24.70 -15.88
C GLU A 171 9.79 24.20 -17.01
N GLU A 172 8.62 24.84 -17.17
CA GLU A 172 8.27 25.69 -18.34
C GLU A 172 7.02 26.53 -18.07
#